data_AF-A0A549T475-F1
#
_entry.id   AF-A0A549T475-F1
#
_cell.length_a   1.000
_cell.length_b   1.000
_cell.length_c   1.000
_cell.angle_alpha   90.00
_cell.angle_beta   90.00
_cell.angle_gamma   90.00
#
_symmetry.space_group_name_H-M   'P 1'
#
loop_
_entity.id
_entity.type
_entity.pdbx_description
1 polymer ?
#
loop_
_entity_poly.entity_id
_entity_poly.type
_entity_poly.pdbx_seq_one_letter_code
_entity_poly.pdbx_strand_id
1 'polypeptide(L)'
;MATSEESGDLFGHASAQGDLFADQPGPNTGVFTPDPAQVRARLHALLAKVRAAQAKSPWGDRETRMNRTIFPQMANWLPEDEAEQLRCAFRIELERLGLDKL
;
A
#
# COMPACT_ATOMS: atom_id res chain seq x y z
N MET A 1 -49.47 -23.20 42.78
CA MET A 1 -48.09 -23.43 42.33
C MET A 1 -48.20 -23.85 40.86
N ALA A 2 -48.27 -22.89 39.94
CA ALA A 2 -47.16 -22.19 39.27
C ALA A 2 -46.49 -23.06 38.18
N THR A 3 -46.95 -22.82 36.94
CA THR A 3 -46.25 -22.84 35.63
C THR A 3 -45.46 -24.09 35.20
N SER A 4 -46.09 -24.92 34.36
CA SER A 4 -45.39 -25.72 33.35
C SER A 4 -45.00 -24.81 32.18
N GLU A 5 -43.76 -24.34 32.20
CA GLU A 5 -43.10 -23.74 31.04
C GLU A 5 -41.94 -24.65 30.67
N GLU A 6 -42.21 -25.68 29.86
CA GLU A 6 -41.16 -26.39 29.12
C GLU A 6 -40.68 -25.46 27.99
N SER A 7 -39.80 -24.52 28.35
CA SER A 7 -38.89 -23.89 27.40
C SER A 7 -37.85 -24.95 27.02
N GLY A 8 -38.13 -25.69 25.95
CA GLY A 8 -37.07 -26.28 25.14
C GLY A 8 -36.20 -25.14 24.66
N ASP A 9 -34.99 -25.06 25.23
CA ASP A 9 -34.01 -24.04 24.95
C ASP A 9 -33.80 -23.93 23.43
N LEU A 10 -33.92 -22.72 22.89
CA LEU A 10 -33.84 -22.41 21.45
C LEU A 10 -32.47 -22.78 20.86
N PHE A 11 -31.51 -23.17 21.71
CA PHE A 11 -30.17 -23.61 21.37
C PHE A 11 -29.95 -25.05 21.82
N GLY A 12 -30.57 -26.00 21.12
CA GLY A 12 -30.19 -27.42 21.13
C GLY A 12 -28.80 -27.66 20.53
N HIS A 13 -27.76 -26.99 21.02
CA HIS A 13 -26.38 -27.24 20.60
C HIS A 13 -25.68 -28.15 21.60
N ALA A 14 -25.90 -29.45 21.39
CA ALA A 14 -24.94 -30.46 21.81
C ALA A 14 -23.55 -30.09 21.28
N SER A 15 -22.55 -30.31 22.13
CA SER A 15 -21.15 -29.94 21.97
C SER A 15 -20.56 -30.52 20.67
N ALA A 16 -20.65 -29.73 19.60
CA ALA A 16 -19.90 -29.93 18.37
C ALA A 16 -19.55 -28.55 17.81
N GLN A 17 -18.86 -27.74 18.62
CA GLN A 17 -18.03 -26.67 18.06
C GLN A 17 -16.81 -27.32 17.40
N GLY A 18 -17.09 -28.08 16.33
CA GLY A 18 -16.10 -28.54 15.39
C GLY A 18 -15.48 -27.30 14.78
N ASP A 19 -14.23 -27.09 15.16
CA ASP A 19 -13.28 -26.11 14.69
C ASP A 19 -13.71 -25.34 13.42
N LEU A 20 -14.44 -24.24 13.62
CA LEU A 20 -14.95 -23.38 12.54
C LEU A 20 -13.81 -22.62 11.81
N PHE A 21 -12.57 -22.82 12.25
CA PHE A 21 -11.36 -22.16 11.76
C PHE A 21 -10.22 -23.15 11.42
N ALA A 22 -10.40 -24.46 11.58
CA ALA A 22 -9.38 -25.47 11.23
C ALA A 22 -9.14 -25.56 9.73
N ASP A 23 -10.10 -25.07 8.94
CA ASP A 23 -10.00 -24.90 7.48
C ASP A 23 -9.90 -23.41 7.09
N GLN A 24 -9.43 -22.52 7.98
CA GLN A 24 -8.94 -21.25 7.48
C GLN A 24 -7.57 -21.50 6.86
N PRO A 25 -7.37 -21.26 5.54
CA PRO A 25 -6.03 -21.20 4.99
C PRO A 25 -5.28 -20.16 5.85
N GLY A 26 -4.16 -20.58 6.44
CA GLY A 26 -3.35 -19.73 7.31
C GLY A 26 -3.14 -18.35 6.70
N PRO A 27 -2.92 -17.31 7.52
CA PRO A 27 -2.75 -15.95 7.03
C PRO A 27 -1.78 -15.99 5.86
N ASN A 28 -2.20 -15.48 4.71
CA ASN A 28 -1.47 -15.50 3.46
C ASN A 28 -0.12 -14.79 3.69
N THR A 29 0.88 -15.52 4.18
CA THR A 29 2.26 -15.07 4.42
C THR A 29 3.04 -15.06 3.12
N GLY A 30 2.35 -14.82 1.99
CA GLY A 30 2.98 -14.38 0.77
C GLY A 30 3.56 -13.01 1.06
N VAL A 31 4.86 -12.96 1.35
CA VAL A 31 5.61 -11.71 1.32
C VAL A 31 5.36 -11.13 -0.08
N PHE A 32 4.48 -10.15 -0.17
CA PHE A 32 4.20 -9.48 -1.44
C PHE A 32 5.42 -8.65 -1.77
N THR A 33 6.41 -9.27 -2.42
CA THR A 33 7.55 -8.57 -3.00
C THR A 33 7.07 -7.96 -4.32
N PRO A 34 6.89 -6.64 -4.41
CA PRO A 34 6.56 -6.01 -5.66
C PRO A 34 7.66 -6.32 -6.69
N ASP A 35 7.25 -6.68 -7.90
CA ASP A 35 8.17 -6.98 -8.99
C ASP A 35 9.03 -5.73 -9.31
N PRO A 36 10.36 -5.84 -9.33
CA PRO A 36 11.24 -4.67 -9.50
C PRO A 36 11.05 -3.99 -10.86
N ALA A 37 10.67 -4.73 -11.92
CA ALA A 37 10.38 -4.11 -13.21
C ALA A 37 9.08 -3.29 -13.17
N GLN A 38 8.06 -3.77 -12.45
CA GLN A 38 6.84 -2.98 -12.20
C GLN A 38 7.12 -1.73 -11.36
N VAL A 39 7.95 -1.84 -10.33
CA VAL A 39 8.35 -0.68 -9.51
C VAL A 39 9.12 0.33 -10.36
N ARG A 40 10.07 -0.14 -11.19
CA ARG A 40 10.83 0.70 -12.14
C ARG A 40 9.88 1.45 -13.08
N ALA A 41 8.95 0.74 -13.72
CA ALA A 41 7.97 1.35 -14.63
C ALA A 41 7.12 2.42 -13.92
N ARG A 42 6.70 2.15 -12.68
CA ARG A 42 5.92 3.11 -11.87
C ARG A 42 6.72 4.34 -11.48
N LEU A 43 7.98 4.18 -11.09
CA LEU A 43 8.88 5.30 -10.77
C LEU A 43 9.15 6.17 -12.00
N HIS A 44 9.40 5.57 -13.17
CA HIS A 44 9.53 6.31 -14.42
C HIS A 44 8.24 7.02 -14.81
N ALA A 45 7.08 6.41 -14.61
CA ALA A 45 5.80 7.05 -14.89
C ALA A 45 5.55 8.26 -13.98
N LEU A 46 5.90 8.17 -12.69
CA LEU A 46 5.87 9.32 -11.78
C LEU A 46 6.83 10.42 -12.24
N LEU A 47 8.07 10.06 -12.58
CA LEU A 47 9.07 11.01 -13.05
C LEU A 47 8.66 11.69 -14.37
N ALA A 48 8.07 10.94 -15.30
CA ALA A 48 7.54 11.49 -16.54
C ALA A 48 6.39 12.49 -16.30
N LYS A 49 5.53 12.24 -15.31
CA LYS A 49 4.49 13.18 -14.90
C LYS A 49 5.08 14.48 -14.36
N VAL A 50 6.12 14.40 -13.51
CA VAL A 50 6.83 15.60 -13.02
C VAL A 50 7.47 16.36 -14.17
N ARG A 51 8.16 15.65 -15.07
CA ARG A 51 8.81 16.26 -16.25
C ARG A 51 7.82 16.97 -17.17
N ALA A 52 6.68 16.34 -17.42
CA ALA A 52 5.60 16.89 -18.23
C ALA A 52 4.95 18.13 -17.59
N ALA A 53 5.01 18.23 -16.26
CA ALA A 53 4.57 19.41 -15.54
C ALA A 53 5.59 20.53 -15.74
N GLN A 54 5.26 21.54 -16.56
CA GLN A 54 6.21 22.60 -16.90
C GLN A 54 6.33 23.71 -15.84
N ALA A 55 5.25 24.04 -15.12
CA ALA A 55 5.22 25.26 -14.29
C ALA A 55 4.63 25.09 -12.88
N LYS A 56 3.86 24.03 -12.62
CA LYS A 56 3.26 23.73 -11.31
C LYS A 56 3.27 22.23 -11.07
N SER A 57 3.13 21.81 -9.81
CA SER A 57 3.01 20.39 -9.49
C SER A 57 1.92 19.73 -10.35
N PRO A 58 2.20 18.59 -11.00
CA PRO A 58 1.18 17.82 -11.71
C PRO A 58 0.15 17.21 -10.75
N TRP A 59 0.46 17.20 -9.46
CA TRP A 59 -0.38 16.66 -8.41
C TRP A 59 -0.73 17.74 -7.38
N GLY A 60 -1.82 17.57 -6.65
CA GLY A 60 -2.10 18.43 -5.50
C GLY A 60 -1.01 18.33 -4.42
N ASP A 61 -1.00 19.27 -3.46
CA ASP A 61 -0.02 19.30 -2.35
C ASP A 61 0.07 17.97 -1.59
N ARG A 62 -1.07 17.34 -1.32
CA ARG A 62 -1.15 16.06 -0.61
C ARG A 62 -0.47 14.94 -1.39
N GLU A 63 -0.75 14.83 -2.68
CA GLU A 63 -0.12 13.82 -3.54
C GLU A 63 1.37 14.11 -3.73
N THR A 64 1.78 15.38 -3.79
CA THR A 64 3.19 15.74 -3.88
C THR A 64 3.96 15.25 -2.65
N ARG A 65 3.44 15.49 -1.44
CA ARG A 65 4.01 14.98 -0.18
C ARG A 65 4.02 13.44 -0.14
N MET A 66 2.93 12.81 -0.55
CA MET A 66 2.84 11.35 -0.62
C MET A 66 3.89 10.78 -1.58
N ASN A 67 3.97 11.29 -2.82
CA ASN A 67 4.95 10.86 -3.81
C ASN A 67 6.39 11.08 -3.34
N ARG A 68 6.69 12.20 -2.67
CA ARG A 68 8.01 12.46 -2.06
C ARG A 68 8.41 11.41 -1.01
N THR A 69 7.45 10.83 -0.30
CA THR A 69 7.70 9.76 0.68
C THR A 69 7.71 8.37 0.03
N ILE A 70 6.75 8.07 -0.84
CA ILE A 70 6.64 6.73 -1.44
C ILE A 70 7.71 6.48 -2.50
N PHE A 71 8.21 7.52 -3.17
CA PHE A 71 9.23 7.38 -4.22
C PHE A 71 10.55 6.78 -3.69
N PRO A 72 11.18 7.31 -2.62
CA PRO A 72 12.38 6.69 -2.06
C PRO A 72 12.10 5.31 -1.45
N GLN A 73 10.92 5.08 -0.86
CA GLN A 73 10.52 3.77 -0.35
C GLN A 73 10.35 2.74 -1.48
N MET A 74 9.77 3.13 -2.61
CA MET A 74 9.65 2.29 -3.81
C MET A 74 11.03 2.06 -4.45
N ALA A 75 11.90 3.07 -4.46
CA ALA A 75 13.25 2.93 -4.98
C ALA A 75 14.10 1.92 -4.18
N ASN A 76 13.80 1.63 -2.91
CA ASN A 76 14.50 0.59 -2.14
C ASN A 76 14.29 -0.84 -2.69
N TRP A 77 13.31 -1.05 -3.57
CA TRP A 77 13.07 -2.34 -4.23
C TRP A 77 13.92 -2.52 -5.50
N LEU A 78 14.60 -1.46 -5.95
CA LEU A 78 15.53 -1.49 -7.08
C LEU A 78 16.97 -1.62 -6.58
N PRO A 79 17.90 -2.07 -7.44
CA PRO A 79 19.32 -1.96 -7.14
C PRO A 79 19.71 -0.50 -6.86
N GLU A 80 20.65 -0.32 -5.93
CA GLU A 80 21.03 0.99 -5.38
C GLU A 80 21.42 1.99 -6.47
N ASP A 81 22.19 1.57 -7.47
CA ASP A 81 22.61 2.41 -8.60
C ASP A 81 21.42 3.02 -9.36
N GLU A 82 20.41 2.20 -9.71
CA GLU A 82 19.21 2.70 -10.39
C GLU A 82 18.35 3.56 -9.47
N ALA A 83 18.25 3.18 -8.19
CA ALA A 83 17.49 3.90 -7.19
C ALA A 83 18.07 5.32 -6.98
N GLU A 84 19.38 5.45 -6.90
CA GLU A 84 20.08 6.73 -6.76
C GLU A 84 19.89 7.62 -7.98
N GLN A 85 20.02 7.07 -9.19
CA GLN A 85 19.77 7.82 -10.42
C GLN A 85 18.33 8.38 -10.46
N LEU A 86 17.34 7.55 -10.15
CA LEU A 86 15.93 7.94 -10.12
C LEU A 86 15.64 8.98 -9.03
N ARG A 87 16.21 8.81 -7.83
CA ARG A 87 16.08 9.77 -6.71
C ARG A 87 16.68 11.12 -7.07
N CYS A 88 17.86 11.12 -7.69
CA CYS A 88 18.54 12.33 -8.11
C CYS A 88 17.73 13.08 -9.18
N ALA A 89 17.27 12.36 -10.21
CA ALA A 89 16.42 12.92 -11.25
C ALA A 89 15.11 13.48 -10.68
N PHE A 90 14.46 12.77 -9.76
CA PHE A 90 13.23 13.24 -9.12
C PHE A 90 13.45 14.51 -8.30
N ARG A 91 14.54 14.57 -7.51
CA ARG A 91 14.90 15.76 -6.74
C ARG A 91 15.14 16.98 -7.62
N ILE A 92 15.87 16.82 -8.72
CA ILE A 92 16.12 17.91 -9.69
C ILE A 92 14.80 18.46 -10.24
N GLU A 93 13.87 17.59 -10.63
CA GLU A 93 12.59 18.05 -11.17
C GLU A 93 11.68 18.68 -10.11
N LEU A 94 11.73 18.20 -8.85
CA LEU A 94 11.01 18.85 -7.75
C LEU A 94 11.58 20.25 -7.45
N GLU A 95 12.90 20.40 -7.48
CA GLU A 95 13.58 21.69 -7.30
C GLU A 95 13.22 22.66 -8.44
N ARG A 96 13.22 22.17 -9.69
CA ARG A 96 12.75 22.93 -10.86
C ARG A 96 11.34 23.47 -10.68
N LEU A 97 10.46 22.68 -10.08
CA LEU A 97 9.06 23.06 -9.81
C LEU A 97 8.88 23.87 -8.52
N GLY A 98 9.94 24.13 -7.75
CA GLY A 98 9.85 24.83 -6.47
C GLY A 98 9.15 24.03 -5.37
N LEU A 99 8.99 22.71 -5.55
CA LEU A 99 8.33 21.81 -4.60
C LEU A 99 9.26 21.33 -3.48
N ASP A 100 10.54 21.71 -3.55
CA ASP A 100 11.54 21.49 -2.50
C ASP A 100 11.20 22.25 -1.19
N LYS A 101 10.62 23.45 -1.29
CA LYS A 101 10.40 24.37 -0.14
C LYS A 101 9.06 24.21 0.61
N LEU A 102 8.39 23.05 0.52
CA LEU A 102 7.08 22.78 1.16
C LEU A 102 7.14 21.79 2.34
#